data_AF-A0A2J6SKK3-F1
#
_entry.id   AF-A0A2J6SKK3-F1
#
_cell.length_a   1.000
_cell.length_b   1.000
_cell.length_c   1.000
_cell.angle_alpha   90.00
_cell.angle_beta   90.00
_cell.angle_gamma   90.00
#
_symmetry.space_group_name_H-M   'P 1'
#
loop_
_entity.id
_entity.type
_entity.pdbx_description
1 polymer ?
#
loop_
_entity_poly.entity_id
_entity_poly.type
_entity_poly.pdbx_seq_one_letter_code
_entity_poly.pdbx_strand_id
1 'polypeptide(L)'
;KFRNHANNKENEEIRELTALVSGSDRIIDTLTRAFDKHYGDGESPADIWIAFIEVSPAINENTTRIHSAKELAEKCGLPEPNKFSYEVVFEWAIPEKYVVYEVSLQTLMERRLQERRILLPSTAEVRRYIAKELQQQSPWEIGVTLGFFVRKFGARAPLDWISHQLFRNYIQAKILNDDVVRLNYIHEHTDYAPWYTEIVDFQFFCDLDNGIGTALYDWWLLDIDFFLDCEEFREWRDIMEDSMTWNLIEFWETWYDVNGNGAVRELSAKERLSYNEEKKKLLVEYEKKRADIKAEAIKIGL
;
A
#
# COMPACT_ATOMS: atom_id res chain seq x y z
N LYS A 1 29.68 3.39 5.30
CA LYS A 1 29.19 2.83 6.59
C LYS A 1 27.67 2.79 6.50
N PHE A 2 27.06 1.64 6.25
CA PHE A 2 25.60 1.51 6.34
C PHE A 2 25.23 1.48 7.82
N ARG A 3 24.64 2.57 8.32
CA ARG A 3 24.13 2.65 9.69
C ARG A 3 22.66 2.28 9.68
N ASN A 4 22.29 1.42 10.63
CA ASN A 4 20.90 1.11 10.94
C ASN A 4 20.29 2.39 11.53
N HIS A 5 19.35 3.02 10.80
CA HIS A 5 18.79 4.33 11.16
C HIS A 5 17.74 4.28 12.29
N ALA A 6 17.55 3.12 12.91
CA ALA A 6 16.48 2.90 13.90
C ALA A 6 16.76 3.44 15.32
N ASN A 7 17.91 4.06 15.60
CA ASN A 7 18.17 4.64 16.92
C ASN A 7 19.20 5.76 16.81
N ASN A 8 18.76 7.02 16.90
CA ASN A 8 19.46 8.11 17.60
C ASN A 8 18.70 9.43 17.45
N LYS A 9 18.10 9.89 18.55
CA LYS A 9 17.47 11.22 18.74
C LYS A 9 18.46 12.40 18.70
N GLU A 10 19.65 12.23 18.11
CA GLU A 10 20.69 13.28 17.99
C GLU A 10 20.94 13.72 16.54
N ASN A 11 20.19 13.21 15.55
CA ASN A 11 20.43 13.47 14.13
C ASN A 11 19.34 14.31 13.44
N GLU A 12 18.70 15.25 14.13
CA GLU A 12 17.84 16.23 13.42
C GLU A 12 18.66 17.13 12.46
N GLU A 13 19.98 17.24 12.63
CA GLU A 13 20.84 18.07 11.77
C GLU A 13 21.63 17.33 10.69
N ILE A 14 21.53 15.99 10.58
CA ILE A 14 22.17 15.25 9.47
C ILE A 14 21.29 14.09 9.01
N ARG A 15 20.18 14.38 8.33
CA ARG A 15 19.68 13.46 7.29
C ARG A 15 20.72 13.48 6.16
N GLU A 16 21.76 12.66 6.26
CA GLU A 16 22.65 12.41 5.12
C GLU A 16 21.75 11.95 3.97
N LEU A 17 21.65 12.73 2.90
CA LEU A 17 20.92 12.36 1.70
C LEU A 17 21.58 11.10 1.14
N THR A 18 21.00 9.94 1.44
CA THR A 18 21.45 8.68 0.87
C THR A 18 20.91 8.60 -0.55
N ALA A 19 21.77 8.30 -1.51
CA ALA A 19 21.35 8.01 -2.88
C ALA A 19 20.61 6.66 -3.01
N LEU A 20 20.02 6.16 -1.92
CA LEU A 20 19.43 4.84 -1.79
C LEU A 20 18.11 4.95 -1.04
N VAL A 21 17.09 4.29 -1.56
CA VAL A 21 15.75 4.18 -0.97
C VAL A 21 15.48 2.71 -0.66
N SER A 22 15.17 2.42 0.59
CA SER A 22 14.89 1.06 1.08
C SER A 22 13.41 0.71 0.90
N GLY A 23 13.14 -0.47 0.35
CA GLY A 23 11.84 -1.11 0.28
C GLY A 23 11.86 -2.48 0.95
N SER A 24 10.69 -2.99 1.30
CA SER A 24 10.51 -4.30 1.94
C SER A 24 9.46 -5.11 1.20
N ASP A 25 9.72 -6.39 0.94
CA ASP A 25 8.71 -7.33 0.44
C ASP A 25 7.88 -7.96 1.59
N ARG A 26 8.22 -7.64 2.85
CA ARG A 26 7.49 -8.06 4.05
C ARG A 26 6.56 -6.98 4.57
N ILE A 27 5.26 -7.24 4.46
CA ILE A 27 4.22 -6.33 4.91
C ILE A 27 4.24 -6.09 6.43
N ILE A 28 4.48 -7.11 7.28
CA ILE A 28 4.49 -6.86 8.73
C ILE A 28 5.70 -6.04 9.16
N ASP A 29 6.87 -6.22 8.53
CA ASP A 29 8.04 -5.39 8.80
C ASP A 29 7.73 -3.92 8.45
N THR A 30 7.05 -3.69 7.32
CA THR A 30 6.60 -2.35 6.90
C THR A 30 5.59 -1.76 7.88
N LEU A 31 4.58 -2.52 8.31
CA LEU A 31 3.57 -2.04 9.26
C LEU A 31 4.16 -1.78 10.64
N THR A 32 5.01 -2.67 11.16
CA THR A 32 5.73 -2.46 12.43
C THR A 32 6.54 -1.17 12.36
N ARG A 33 7.33 -0.95 11.30
CA ARG A 33 8.08 0.31 11.11
C ARG A 33 7.17 1.53 11.05
N ALA A 34 6.02 1.45 10.39
CA ALA A 34 5.08 2.56 10.31
C ALA A 34 4.52 2.91 11.70
N PHE A 35 4.12 1.91 12.47
CA PHE A 35 3.65 2.12 13.84
C PHE A 35 4.77 2.57 14.79
N ASP A 36 6.00 2.07 14.63
CA ASP A 36 7.16 2.51 15.41
C ASP A 36 7.46 4.00 15.18
N LYS A 37 7.37 4.48 13.94
CA LYS A 37 7.50 5.93 13.65
C LYS A 37 6.41 6.75 14.33
N HIS A 38 5.17 6.26 14.30
CA HIS A 38 4.07 6.98 14.92
C HIS A 38 4.19 7.03 16.45
N TYR A 39 4.36 5.87 17.09
CA TYR A 39 4.33 5.76 18.56
C TYR A 39 5.69 5.97 19.22
N GLY A 40 6.78 5.55 18.58
CA GLY A 40 8.14 5.69 19.07
C GLY A 40 8.75 7.06 18.77
N ASP A 41 8.59 7.53 17.53
CA ASP A 41 9.19 8.79 17.06
C ASP A 41 8.23 9.99 17.16
N GLY A 42 6.92 9.75 17.31
CA GLY A 42 5.91 10.80 17.41
C GLY A 42 5.51 11.40 16.05
N GLU A 43 5.84 10.73 14.94
CA GLU A 43 5.44 11.17 13.60
C GLU A 43 3.91 11.12 13.45
N SER A 44 3.36 12.10 12.73
CA SER A 44 1.92 12.13 12.45
C SER A 44 1.53 10.94 11.56
N PRO A 45 0.46 10.19 11.89
CA PRO A 45 0.02 9.05 11.09
C PRO A 45 -0.49 9.47 9.70
N ALA A 46 -0.87 10.74 9.52
CA ALA A 46 -1.23 11.30 8.21
C ALA A 46 -0.01 11.55 7.31
N ASP A 47 1.19 11.69 7.90
CA ASP A 47 2.44 11.93 7.19
C ASP A 47 3.23 10.64 6.93
N ILE A 48 2.79 9.51 7.49
CA ILE A 48 3.36 8.18 7.27
C ILE A 48 2.58 7.47 6.16
N TRP A 49 3.25 7.18 5.05
CA TRP A 49 2.65 6.53 3.89
C TRP A 49 3.27 5.15 3.62
N ILE A 50 2.44 4.21 3.21
CA ILE A 50 2.84 2.88 2.72
C ILE A 50 2.56 2.83 1.23
N ALA A 51 3.62 2.69 0.44
CA ALA A 51 3.55 2.57 -1.01
C ALA A 51 3.79 1.13 -1.45
N PHE A 52 2.90 0.61 -2.30
CA PHE A 52 3.06 -0.68 -2.97
C PHE A 52 3.69 -0.46 -4.33
N ILE A 53 4.79 -1.17 -4.57
CA ILE A 53 5.66 -0.96 -5.73
C ILE A 53 5.69 -2.24 -6.56
N GLU A 54 5.35 -2.14 -7.84
CA GLU A 54 5.43 -3.24 -8.79
C GLU A 54 6.52 -2.96 -9.82
N VAL A 55 7.45 -3.90 -9.94
CA VAL A 55 8.56 -3.83 -10.90
C VAL A 55 8.36 -4.94 -11.93
N SER A 56 7.96 -4.58 -13.14
CA SER A 56 7.75 -5.56 -14.21
C SER A 56 9.09 -6.19 -14.66
N PRO A 57 9.18 -7.52 -14.78
CA PRO A 57 10.40 -8.21 -15.24
C PRO A 57 10.81 -7.85 -16.68
N ALA A 58 9.87 -7.38 -17.50
CA ALA A 58 10.07 -7.07 -18.92
C ALA A 58 10.84 -5.76 -19.17
N ILE A 59 11.10 -4.96 -18.13
CA ILE A 59 11.87 -3.73 -18.25
C ILE A 59 13.34 -4.11 -18.10
N ASN A 60 14.06 -4.14 -19.22
CA ASN A 60 15.50 -4.45 -19.34
C ASN A 60 16.28 -4.28 -18.02
N GLU A 61 16.84 -5.38 -17.53
CA GLU A 61 17.66 -5.50 -16.30
C GLU A 61 18.77 -4.43 -16.19
N ASN A 62 19.20 -3.85 -17.31
CA ASN A 62 20.21 -2.79 -17.35
C ASN A 62 19.71 -1.37 -17.03
N THR A 63 18.39 -1.15 -16.90
CA THR A 63 17.82 0.19 -16.64
C THR A 63 17.27 0.37 -15.23
N THR A 64 16.97 -0.72 -14.53
CA THR A 64 16.40 -0.68 -13.19
C THR A 64 17.51 -0.80 -12.16
N ARG A 65 17.90 0.34 -11.57
CA ARG A 65 18.89 0.45 -10.48
C ARG A 65 18.31 -0.04 -9.15
N ILE A 66 17.88 -1.30 -9.15
CA ILE A 66 17.23 -1.97 -8.04
C ILE A 66 18.12 -3.14 -7.64
N HIS A 67 18.43 -3.24 -6.35
CA HIS A 67 19.41 -4.19 -5.83
C HIS A 67 18.82 -4.98 -4.67
N SER A 68 19.21 -6.24 -4.56
CA SER A 68 19.00 -7.00 -3.32
C SER A 68 19.92 -6.45 -2.23
N ALA A 69 19.35 -6.03 -1.10
CA ALA A 69 20.15 -5.53 0.03
C ALA A 69 21.04 -6.63 0.61
N LYS A 70 20.57 -7.89 0.60
CA LYS A 70 21.35 -9.06 1.00
C LYS A 70 22.59 -9.23 0.13
N GLU A 71 22.46 -9.22 -1.19
CA GLU A 71 23.62 -9.37 -2.09
C GLU A 71 24.63 -8.23 -1.92
N LEU A 72 24.15 -7.00 -1.71
CA LEU A 72 25.02 -5.87 -1.40
C LEU A 72 25.75 -6.07 -0.07
N ALA A 73 25.05 -6.52 0.97
CA ALA A 73 25.64 -6.83 2.28
C ALA A 73 26.71 -7.93 2.18
N GLU A 74 26.48 -8.97 1.38
CA GLU A 74 27.46 -10.04 1.10
C GLU A 74 28.70 -9.48 0.39
N LYS A 75 28.51 -8.69 -0.67
CA LYS A 75 29.61 -8.04 -1.41
C LYS A 75 30.41 -7.09 -0.53
N CYS A 76 29.77 -6.45 0.45
CA CYS A 76 30.43 -5.60 1.44
C CYS A 76 31.09 -6.36 2.59
N GLY A 77 30.94 -7.69 2.66
CA GLY A 77 31.52 -8.51 3.74
C GLY A 77 30.89 -8.27 5.11
N LEU A 78 29.59 -7.90 5.16
CA LEU A 78 28.88 -7.76 6.43
C LEU A 78 28.70 -9.13 7.11
N PRO A 79 28.77 -9.21 8.46
CA PRO A 79 28.76 -10.49 9.18
C PRO A 79 27.42 -11.24 9.11
N GLU A 80 26.30 -10.54 8.86
CA GLU A 80 24.95 -11.11 8.86
C GLU A 80 24.10 -10.61 7.68
N PRO A 81 24.47 -10.96 6.44
CA PRO A 81 23.77 -10.46 5.25
C PRO A 81 22.32 -10.95 5.18
N ASN A 82 22.03 -12.10 5.78
CA ASN A 82 20.67 -12.67 5.83
C ASN A 82 19.67 -11.80 6.59
N LYS A 83 20.11 -10.80 7.39
CA LYS A 83 19.19 -9.83 8.01
C LYS A 83 18.50 -8.93 6.97
N PHE A 84 19.06 -8.82 5.78
CA PHE A 84 18.58 -7.97 4.68
C PHE A 84 17.86 -8.77 3.58
N SER A 85 17.46 -10.03 3.85
CA SER A 85 16.89 -10.92 2.82
C SER A 85 15.54 -10.49 2.27
N TYR A 86 14.89 -9.54 2.93
CA TYR A 86 13.56 -9.00 2.58
C TYR A 86 13.63 -7.54 2.17
N GLU A 87 14.84 -6.99 2.12
CA GLU A 87 15.08 -5.59 1.80
C GLU A 87 15.58 -5.46 0.37
N VAL A 88 14.97 -4.52 -0.34
CA VAL A 88 15.31 -4.13 -1.71
C VAL A 88 15.73 -2.68 -1.68
N VAL A 89 16.76 -2.33 -2.46
CA VAL A 89 17.31 -0.97 -2.49
C VAL A 89 17.17 -0.40 -3.88
N PHE A 90 16.52 0.76 -3.99
CA PHE A 90 16.43 1.56 -5.20
C PHE A 90 17.51 2.65 -5.14
N GLU A 91 18.21 2.91 -6.25
CA GLU A 91 19.06 4.09 -6.33
C GLU A 91 18.23 5.36 -6.57
N TRP A 92 18.59 6.44 -5.87
CA TRP A 92 18.06 7.80 -5.93
C TRP A 92 16.62 7.95 -5.45
N ALA A 93 15.67 7.39 -6.18
CA ALA A 93 14.24 7.49 -5.93
C ALA A 93 13.50 6.31 -6.54
N ILE A 94 12.29 6.03 -6.05
CA ILE A 94 11.37 5.09 -6.68
C ILE A 94 10.61 5.85 -7.78
N PRO A 95 10.72 5.45 -9.07
CA PRO A 95 9.92 6.05 -10.13
C PRO A 95 8.41 5.91 -9.87
N GLU A 96 7.65 6.99 -10.03
CA GLU A 96 6.19 7.02 -9.81
C GLU A 96 5.45 5.94 -10.62
N LYS A 97 5.95 5.61 -11.82
CA LYS A 97 5.39 4.55 -12.67
C LYS A 97 5.37 3.15 -12.04
N TYR A 98 6.16 2.92 -10.99
CA TYR A 98 6.19 1.65 -10.26
C TYR A 98 5.27 1.66 -9.05
N VAL A 99 4.78 2.83 -8.62
CA VAL A 99 3.87 2.94 -7.48
C VAL A 99 2.47 2.58 -7.94
N VAL A 100 1.95 1.45 -7.49
CA VAL A 100 0.64 0.93 -7.87
C VAL A 100 -0.45 1.45 -6.93
N TYR A 101 -0.12 1.56 -5.65
CA TYR A 101 -1.06 1.97 -4.61
C TYR A 101 -0.34 2.62 -3.43
N GLU A 102 -0.98 3.59 -2.80
CA GLU A 102 -0.47 4.27 -1.61
C GLU A 102 -1.59 4.43 -0.61
N VAL A 103 -1.27 4.25 0.68
CA VAL A 103 -2.21 4.45 1.78
C VAL A 103 -1.48 5.02 2.98
N SER A 104 -2.10 6.01 3.63
CA SER A 104 -1.56 6.58 4.87
C SER A 104 -1.79 5.66 6.06
N LEU A 105 -0.94 5.74 7.07
CA LEU A 105 -1.14 5.03 8.33
C LEU A 105 -2.44 5.48 9.00
N GLN A 106 -2.76 6.77 8.94
CA GLN A 106 -4.03 7.33 9.41
C GLN A 106 -5.24 6.60 8.81
N THR A 107 -5.28 6.43 7.48
CA THR A 107 -6.36 5.72 6.79
C THR A 107 -6.46 4.26 7.26
N LEU A 108 -5.32 3.57 7.43
CA LEU A 108 -5.32 2.20 7.96
C LEU A 108 -5.88 2.13 9.39
N MET A 109 -5.53 3.09 10.24
CA MET A 109 -6.03 3.19 11.61
C MET A 109 -7.53 3.48 11.66
N GLU A 110 -8.03 4.41 10.83
CA GLU A 110 -9.46 4.72 10.68
C GLU A 110 -10.26 3.49 10.25
N ARG A 111 -9.67 2.66 9.38
CA ARG A 111 -10.23 1.36 8.99
C ARG A 111 -10.08 0.28 10.04
N ARG A 112 -9.58 0.60 11.22
CA ARG A 112 -9.40 -0.33 12.35
C ARG A 112 -8.37 -1.42 12.08
N LEU A 113 -7.29 -1.11 11.34
CA LEU A 113 -6.11 -1.97 11.34
C LEU A 113 -5.55 -1.97 12.77
N GLN A 114 -5.83 -3.06 13.51
CA GLN A 114 -5.67 -3.09 14.96
C GLN A 114 -4.20 -3.08 15.38
N GLU A 115 -3.83 -1.98 16.02
CA GLU A 115 -2.54 -1.72 16.67
C GLU A 115 -2.04 -2.90 17.53
N ARG A 116 -2.91 -3.52 18.33
CA ARG A 116 -2.49 -4.52 19.34
C ARG A 116 -1.86 -5.79 18.78
N ARG A 117 -2.19 -6.19 17.55
CA ARG A 117 -1.61 -7.39 16.93
C ARG A 117 -0.23 -7.11 16.31
N ILE A 118 0.04 -5.86 15.98
CA ILE A 118 1.23 -5.42 15.24
C ILE A 118 2.26 -4.75 16.16
N LEU A 119 1.83 -4.16 17.28
CA LEU A 119 2.67 -3.53 18.31
C LEU A 119 3.28 -4.50 19.34
N LEU A 120 3.46 -5.78 19.00
CA LEU A 120 4.25 -6.65 19.88
C LEU A 120 5.71 -6.17 19.86
N PRO A 121 6.49 -6.38 20.95
CA PRO A 121 7.81 -5.77 21.13
C PRO A 121 8.82 -6.08 20.01
N SER A 122 8.57 -7.11 19.22
CA SER A 122 9.30 -7.42 18.01
C SER A 122 8.41 -8.00 16.91
N THR A 123 8.78 -7.78 15.65
CA THR A 123 8.20 -8.45 14.48
C THR A 123 8.21 -9.98 14.62
N ALA A 124 9.21 -10.53 15.30
CA ALA A 124 9.29 -11.96 15.58
C ALA A 124 8.14 -12.43 16.49
N GLU A 125 7.79 -11.66 17.52
CA GLU A 125 6.68 -11.97 18.41
C GLU A 125 5.33 -11.79 17.73
N VAL A 126 5.16 -10.73 16.90
CA VAL A 126 3.97 -10.57 16.04
C VAL A 126 3.73 -11.82 15.22
N ARG A 127 4.78 -12.29 14.53
CA ARG A 127 4.69 -13.47 13.66
C ARG A 127 4.37 -14.73 14.44
N ARG A 128 4.97 -14.93 15.62
CA ARG A 128 4.69 -16.08 16.48
C ARG A 128 3.24 -16.09 16.98
N TYR A 129 2.76 -14.95 17.46
CA TYR A 129 1.41 -14.81 17.97
C TYR A 129 0.40 -15.15 16.88
N ILE A 130 0.58 -14.57 15.69
CA ILE A 130 -0.33 -14.80 14.57
C ILE A 130 -0.22 -16.24 14.05
N ALA A 131 0.99 -16.80 13.89
CA ALA A 131 1.15 -18.20 13.49
C ALA A 131 0.44 -19.17 14.45
N LYS A 132 0.45 -18.90 15.75
CA LYS A 132 -0.26 -19.68 16.77
C LYS A 132 -1.78 -19.56 16.65
N GLU A 133 -2.30 -18.36 16.38
CA GLU A 133 -3.74 -18.18 16.14
C GLU A 133 -4.20 -18.91 14.87
N LEU A 134 -3.44 -18.79 13.78
CA LEU A 134 -3.78 -19.43 12.49
C LEU A 134 -3.74 -20.96 12.58
N GLN A 135 -2.83 -21.52 13.37
CA GLN A 135 -2.74 -22.97 13.58
C GLN A 135 -4.02 -23.59 14.16
N GLN A 136 -4.85 -22.81 14.85
CA GLN A 136 -6.09 -23.29 15.47
C GLN A 136 -7.30 -23.22 14.52
N GLN A 137 -7.10 -22.76 13.30
CA GLN A 137 -8.14 -22.47 12.33
C GLN A 137 -8.09 -23.47 11.16
N SER A 138 -9.24 -23.75 10.58
CA SER A 138 -9.31 -24.42 9.29
C SER A 138 -8.72 -23.55 8.17
N PRO A 139 -8.32 -24.11 7.02
CA PRO A 139 -7.69 -23.33 5.95
C PRO A 139 -8.60 -22.20 5.44
N TRP A 140 -9.90 -22.47 5.34
CA TRP A 140 -10.90 -21.46 5.01
C TRP A 140 -11.00 -20.34 6.05
N GLU A 141 -10.98 -20.66 7.35
CA GLU A 141 -10.98 -19.65 8.43
C GLU A 141 -9.70 -18.82 8.45
N ILE A 142 -8.54 -19.43 8.15
CA ILE A 142 -7.28 -18.70 7.92
C ILE A 142 -7.48 -17.69 6.79
N GLY A 143 -8.04 -18.15 5.66
CA GLY A 143 -8.31 -17.33 4.50
C GLY A 143 -9.20 -16.14 4.82
N VAL A 144 -10.29 -16.37 5.55
CA VAL A 144 -11.20 -15.34 6.04
C VAL A 144 -10.47 -14.33 6.92
N THR A 145 -9.64 -14.80 7.85
CA THR A 145 -8.84 -13.93 8.75
C THR A 145 -7.90 -13.04 7.95
N LEU A 146 -7.21 -13.59 6.95
CA LEU A 146 -6.33 -12.84 6.06
C LEU A 146 -7.11 -11.84 5.20
N GLY A 147 -8.24 -12.25 4.62
CA GLY A 147 -9.13 -11.39 3.84
C GLY A 147 -9.61 -10.17 4.63
N PHE A 148 -10.06 -10.39 5.88
CA PHE A 148 -10.48 -9.31 6.77
C PHE A 148 -9.36 -8.37 7.18
N PHE A 149 -8.11 -8.85 7.20
CA PHE A 149 -6.95 -8.02 7.42
C PHE A 149 -6.64 -7.18 6.18
N VAL A 150 -6.57 -7.79 5.00
CA VAL A 150 -6.14 -7.09 3.78
C VAL A 150 -7.17 -6.09 3.26
N ARG A 151 -8.47 -6.31 3.48
CA ARG A 151 -9.51 -5.32 3.11
C ARG A 151 -9.25 -3.92 3.70
N LYS A 152 -8.50 -3.84 4.81
CA LYS A 152 -8.14 -2.56 5.44
C LYS A 152 -7.24 -1.70 4.55
N PHE A 153 -6.57 -2.30 3.57
CA PHE A 153 -5.77 -1.59 2.59
C PHE A 153 -6.61 -0.98 1.45
N GLY A 154 -7.89 -1.33 1.27
CA GLY A 154 -8.74 -0.77 0.21
C GLY A 154 -8.66 -1.55 -1.11
N ALA A 155 -9.68 -1.40 -1.96
CA ALA A 155 -9.97 -2.31 -3.06
C ALA A 155 -8.95 -2.23 -4.19
N ARG A 156 -8.24 -1.10 -4.27
CA ARG A 156 -7.15 -0.85 -5.22
C ARG A 156 -5.79 -1.36 -4.77
N ALA A 157 -5.66 -1.78 -3.52
CA ALA A 157 -4.43 -2.40 -3.06
C ALA A 157 -4.24 -3.77 -3.75
N PRO A 158 -3.01 -4.29 -3.85
CA PRO A 158 -2.75 -5.62 -4.38
C PRO A 158 -3.14 -6.71 -3.36
N LEU A 159 -4.44 -6.83 -3.06
CA LEU A 159 -4.97 -7.58 -1.92
C LEU A 159 -4.58 -9.06 -1.95
N ASP A 160 -4.61 -9.68 -3.13
CA ASP A 160 -4.17 -11.06 -3.33
C ASP A 160 -2.69 -11.25 -2.95
N TRP A 161 -1.83 -10.35 -3.40
CA TRP A 161 -0.42 -10.39 -3.03
C TRP A 161 -0.25 -10.18 -1.52
N ILE A 162 -0.95 -9.21 -0.92
CA ILE A 162 -0.82 -8.92 0.51
C ILE A 162 -1.26 -10.13 1.35
N SER A 163 -2.38 -10.77 1.03
CA SER A 163 -2.92 -11.91 1.80
C SER A 163 -1.96 -13.10 1.75
N HIS A 164 -1.45 -13.42 0.57
CA HIS A 164 -0.49 -14.49 0.39
C HIS A 164 0.86 -14.19 1.02
N GLN A 165 1.34 -12.94 0.97
CA GLN A 165 2.55 -12.55 1.68
C GLN A 165 2.36 -12.65 3.19
N LEU A 166 1.23 -12.22 3.73
CA LEU A 166 0.93 -12.41 5.16
C LEU A 166 0.99 -13.87 5.54
N PHE A 167 0.31 -14.74 4.79
CA PHE A 167 0.37 -16.19 5.01
C PHE A 167 1.82 -16.70 5.04
N ARG A 168 2.63 -16.36 4.02
CA ARG A 168 4.05 -16.77 3.92
C ARG A 168 4.94 -16.20 5.03
N ASN A 169 4.58 -15.05 5.58
CA ASN A 169 5.29 -14.46 6.71
C ASN A 169 5.09 -15.24 8.01
N TYR A 170 3.98 -15.98 8.16
CA TYR A 170 3.67 -16.78 9.35
C TYR A 170 3.95 -18.27 9.16
N ILE A 171 3.78 -18.77 7.94
CA ILE A 171 3.78 -20.19 7.60
C ILE A 171 4.71 -20.41 6.40
N GLN A 172 5.72 -21.24 6.57
CA GLN A 172 6.60 -21.65 5.47
C GLN A 172 6.05 -22.92 4.82
N ALA A 173 5.68 -22.82 3.55
CA ALA A 173 5.27 -23.97 2.75
C ALA A 173 6.46 -24.56 2.00
N LYS A 174 6.62 -25.88 2.06
CA LYS A 174 7.58 -26.65 1.25
C LYS A 174 6.84 -27.77 0.52
N ILE A 175 6.84 -27.72 -0.80
CA ILE A 175 6.30 -28.79 -1.64
C ILE A 175 7.17 -30.04 -1.44
N LEU A 176 6.55 -31.16 -1.08
CA LEU A 176 7.23 -32.45 -0.92
C LEU A 176 7.03 -33.33 -2.15
N ASN A 177 5.81 -33.38 -2.68
CA ASN A 177 5.39 -34.12 -3.89
C ASN A 177 4.32 -33.31 -4.64
N ASP A 178 3.86 -33.81 -5.79
CA ASP A 178 2.88 -33.17 -6.68
C ASP A 178 1.60 -32.69 -5.99
N ASP A 179 1.16 -33.37 -4.95
CA ASP A 179 -0.07 -33.08 -4.21
C ASP A 179 0.14 -32.86 -2.71
N VAL A 180 1.38 -32.93 -2.21
CA VAL A 180 1.69 -32.89 -0.77
C VAL A 180 2.59 -31.72 -0.42
N VAL A 181 2.14 -30.89 0.51
CA VAL A 181 2.86 -29.72 0.99
C VAL A 181 3.10 -29.84 2.50
N ARG A 182 4.33 -29.57 2.93
CA ARG A 182 4.66 -29.41 4.35
C ARG A 182 4.53 -27.95 4.73
N LEU A 183 3.67 -27.65 5.69
CA LEU A 183 3.58 -26.35 6.34
C LEU A 183 4.44 -26.37 7.59
N ASN A 184 5.32 -25.38 7.75
CA ASN A 184 6.05 -25.13 8.98
C ASN A 184 5.56 -23.81 9.55
N TYR A 185 4.82 -23.88 10.66
CA TYR A 185 4.39 -22.69 11.39
C TYR A 185 5.60 -22.13 12.12
N ILE A 186 5.83 -20.83 11.99
CA ILE A 186 7.04 -20.18 12.50
C ILE A 186 6.89 -19.97 14.01
N HIS A 187 7.15 -21.04 14.75
CA HIS A 187 7.32 -21.07 16.21
C HIS A 187 8.78 -20.79 16.59
N GLU A 188 9.04 -20.61 17.89
CA GLU A 188 10.32 -20.21 18.49
C GLU A 188 11.62 -20.59 17.76
N HIS A 189 12.59 -19.65 17.76
CA HIS A 189 14.02 -19.95 17.66
C HIS A 189 14.52 -20.46 19.02
N THR A 190 14.00 -21.58 19.49
CA THR A 190 14.64 -22.32 20.59
C THR A 190 15.05 -23.67 20.04
N ASP A 191 16.31 -24.05 20.25
CA ASP A 191 16.89 -25.33 19.80
C ASP A 191 16.18 -26.58 20.39
N TYR A 192 15.05 -26.40 21.09
CA TYR A 192 14.38 -27.40 21.92
C TYR A 192 12.87 -27.54 21.64
N ALA A 193 12.26 -26.68 20.83
CA ALA A 193 10.86 -26.83 20.44
C ALA A 193 10.75 -27.35 18.98
N PRO A 194 10.11 -28.49 18.72
CA PRO A 194 9.86 -28.94 17.37
C PRO A 194 9.02 -27.89 16.63
N TRP A 195 9.45 -27.49 15.43
CA TRP A 195 8.60 -26.79 14.47
C TRP A 195 7.28 -27.55 14.39
N TYR A 196 6.14 -26.90 14.64
CA TYR A 196 4.88 -27.56 14.37
C TYR A 196 4.75 -27.69 12.85
N THR A 197 4.89 -28.92 12.38
CA THR A 197 4.81 -29.24 10.96
C THR A 197 3.50 -29.95 10.67
N GLU A 198 2.80 -29.45 9.68
CA GLU A 198 1.57 -30.07 9.17
C GLU A 198 1.83 -30.54 7.74
N ILE A 199 1.27 -31.69 7.38
CA ILE A 199 1.29 -32.17 6.00
C ILE A 199 -0.12 -32.00 5.47
N VAL A 200 -0.24 -31.19 4.43
CA VAL A 200 -1.51 -30.84 3.79
C VAL A 200 -1.45 -31.17 2.31
N ASP A 201 -2.61 -31.24 1.68
CA ASP A 201 -2.72 -31.34 0.23
C ASP A 201 -2.98 -29.97 -0.41
N PHE A 202 -3.17 -29.92 -1.73
CA PHE A 202 -3.50 -28.68 -2.43
C PHE A 202 -4.90 -28.14 -2.10
N GLN A 203 -5.81 -28.98 -1.60
CA GLN A 203 -7.15 -28.52 -1.21
C GLN A 203 -7.07 -27.50 -0.07
N PHE A 204 -6.06 -27.60 0.80
CA PHE A 204 -5.76 -26.58 1.79
C PHE A 204 -5.67 -25.17 1.19
N PHE A 205 -4.93 -25.02 0.08
CA PHE A 205 -4.74 -23.72 -0.56
C PHE A 205 -5.99 -23.26 -1.31
N CYS A 206 -6.73 -24.18 -1.93
CA CYS A 206 -8.04 -23.86 -2.50
C CYS A 206 -9.00 -23.31 -1.43
N ASP A 207 -9.06 -23.96 -0.26
CA ASP A 207 -9.91 -23.54 0.84
C ASP A 207 -9.45 -22.21 1.44
N LEU A 208 -8.13 -21.99 1.55
CA LEU A 208 -7.52 -20.71 1.93
C LEU A 208 -7.96 -19.59 0.98
N ASP A 209 -7.82 -19.79 -0.33
CA ASP A 209 -8.18 -18.82 -1.35
C ASP A 209 -9.68 -18.54 -1.36
N ASN A 210 -10.50 -19.58 -1.17
CA ASN A 210 -11.94 -19.45 -1.01
C ASN A 210 -12.28 -18.58 0.20
N GLY A 211 -11.60 -18.77 1.34
CA GLY A 211 -11.78 -17.94 2.53
C GLY A 211 -11.41 -16.47 2.31
N ILE A 212 -10.28 -16.22 1.63
CA ILE A 212 -9.86 -14.87 1.23
C ILE A 212 -10.93 -14.24 0.34
N GLY A 213 -11.37 -14.98 -0.68
CA GLY A 213 -12.40 -14.56 -1.62
C GLY A 213 -13.72 -14.23 -0.93
N THR A 214 -14.20 -15.07 -0.01
CA THR A 214 -15.44 -14.80 0.74
C THR A 214 -15.34 -13.51 1.56
N ALA A 215 -14.23 -13.28 2.26
CA ALA A 215 -14.07 -12.07 3.06
C ALA A 215 -13.96 -10.79 2.20
N LEU A 216 -13.40 -10.89 0.98
CA LEU A 216 -13.18 -9.75 0.09
C LEU A 216 -14.33 -9.46 -0.88
N TYR A 217 -15.02 -10.47 -1.38
CA TYR A 217 -16.08 -10.30 -2.38
C TYR A 217 -17.45 -10.41 -1.76
N ASP A 218 -17.68 -11.46 -0.95
CA ASP A 218 -19.01 -11.67 -0.39
C ASP A 218 -19.24 -10.70 0.77
N TRP A 219 -18.31 -10.61 1.72
CA TRP A 219 -18.59 -9.87 2.95
C TRP A 219 -18.25 -8.39 2.90
N TRP A 220 -17.32 -7.99 2.04
CA TRP A 220 -17.02 -6.57 1.89
C TRP A 220 -17.98 -5.87 0.94
N LEU A 221 -18.32 -6.48 -0.20
CA LEU A 221 -19.27 -5.86 -1.14
C LEU A 221 -20.72 -5.92 -0.65
N LEU A 222 -21.05 -6.85 0.26
CA LEU A 222 -22.35 -6.89 0.92
C LEU A 222 -22.37 -6.13 2.25
N ASP A 223 -21.26 -5.49 2.65
CA ASP A 223 -21.23 -4.63 3.83
C ASP A 223 -22.08 -3.38 3.55
N ILE A 224 -23.18 -3.24 4.30
CA ILE A 224 -24.14 -2.15 4.09
C ILE A 224 -23.51 -0.78 4.30
N ASP A 225 -22.56 -0.67 5.24
CA ASP A 225 -21.90 0.58 5.54
C ASP A 225 -20.99 0.96 4.36
N PHE A 226 -20.22 0.00 3.83
CA PHE A 226 -19.39 0.22 2.64
C PHE A 226 -20.21 0.58 1.40
N PHE A 227 -21.35 -0.09 1.20
CA PHE A 227 -22.25 0.21 0.08
C PHE A 227 -22.79 1.65 0.17
N LEU A 228 -23.23 2.07 1.36
CA LEU A 228 -23.73 3.43 1.58
C LEU A 228 -22.62 4.48 1.38
N ASP A 229 -21.43 4.23 1.91
CA ASP A 229 -20.26 5.10 1.71
C ASP A 229 -19.91 5.25 0.21
N CYS A 230 -20.01 4.16 -0.57
CA CYS A 230 -19.74 4.18 -2.00
C CYS A 230 -20.77 4.98 -2.80
N GLU A 231 -22.06 4.83 -2.47
CA GLU A 231 -23.12 5.59 -3.12
C GLU A 231 -23.04 7.08 -2.76
N GLU A 232 -22.81 7.43 -1.49
CA GLU A 232 -22.61 8.83 -1.07
C GLU A 232 -21.38 9.44 -1.76
N PHE A 233 -20.27 8.72 -1.81
CA PHE A 233 -19.07 9.16 -2.54
C PHE A 233 -19.34 9.37 -4.02
N ARG A 234 -20.10 8.47 -4.66
CA ARG A 234 -20.44 8.56 -6.07
C ARG A 234 -21.26 9.81 -6.36
N GLU A 235 -22.33 10.04 -5.59
CA GLU A 235 -23.16 11.23 -5.73
C GLU A 235 -22.34 12.51 -5.53
N TRP A 236 -21.53 12.56 -4.48
CA TRP A 236 -20.68 13.71 -4.18
C TRP A 236 -19.63 13.96 -5.27
N ARG A 237 -18.97 12.91 -5.78
CA ARG A 237 -18.01 13.01 -6.90
C ARG A 237 -18.69 13.55 -8.15
N ASP A 238 -19.85 12.98 -8.51
CA ASP A 238 -20.56 13.37 -9.73
C ASP A 238 -20.97 14.86 -9.64
N ILE A 239 -21.45 15.33 -8.49
CA ILE A 239 -21.73 16.76 -8.25
C ILE A 239 -20.47 17.63 -8.42
N MET A 240 -19.32 17.17 -7.90
CA MET A 240 -18.06 17.91 -7.99
C MET A 240 -17.54 17.99 -9.44
N GLU A 241 -17.60 16.88 -10.18
CA GLU A 241 -17.19 16.79 -11.58
C GLU A 241 -18.12 17.57 -12.51
N ASP A 242 -19.43 17.53 -12.26
CA ASP A 242 -20.41 18.37 -12.96
C ASP A 242 -20.14 19.85 -12.68
N SER A 243 -19.87 20.23 -11.44
CA SER A 243 -19.50 21.60 -11.09
C SER A 243 -18.23 22.05 -11.83
N MET A 244 -17.20 21.21 -11.93
CA MET A 244 -16.02 21.50 -12.75
C MET A 244 -16.37 21.65 -14.24
N THR A 245 -17.28 20.83 -14.75
CA THR A 245 -17.69 20.92 -16.15
C THR A 245 -18.46 22.21 -16.43
N TRP A 246 -19.42 22.57 -15.58
CA TRP A 246 -20.18 23.83 -15.70
C TRP A 246 -19.29 25.05 -15.60
N ASN A 247 -18.35 25.07 -14.66
CA ASN A 247 -17.39 26.16 -14.52
C ASN A 247 -16.52 26.34 -15.78
N LEU A 248 -16.15 25.26 -16.49
CA LEU A 248 -15.44 25.37 -17.77
C LEU A 248 -16.33 25.94 -18.88
N ILE A 249 -17.60 25.57 -18.90
CA ILE A 249 -18.58 26.09 -19.87
C ILE A 249 -18.78 27.59 -19.61
N GLU A 250 -19.08 27.99 -18.38
CA GLU A 250 -19.25 29.40 -18.01
C GLU A 250 -17.98 30.21 -18.27
N PHE A 251 -16.80 29.65 -17.96
CA PHE A 251 -15.52 30.27 -18.28
C PHE A 251 -15.35 30.46 -19.79
N TRP A 252 -15.71 29.47 -20.60
CA TRP A 252 -15.67 29.58 -22.05
C TRP A 252 -16.65 30.66 -22.55
N GLU A 253 -17.89 30.64 -22.09
CA GLU A 253 -18.94 31.60 -22.48
C GLU A 253 -18.61 33.04 -22.08
N THR A 254 -17.93 33.24 -20.94
CA THR A 254 -17.48 34.56 -20.47
C THR A 254 -16.48 35.19 -21.43
N TRP A 255 -15.60 34.39 -22.02
CA TRP A 255 -14.52 34.86 -22.87
C TRP A 255 -14.87 34.81 -24.36
N TYR A 256 -15.69 33.86 -24.77
CA TYR A 256 -16.05 33.60 -26.15
C TYR A 256 -17.53 33.90 -26.37
N ASP A 257 -17.80 35.10 -26.87
CA ASP A 257 -19.13 35.47 -27.33
C ASP A 257 -19.44 34.78 -28.66
N VAL A 258 -20.63 34.19 -28.77
CA VAL A 258 -21.11 33.52 -29.98
C VAL A 258 -22.05 34.48 -30.70
N ASN A 259 -21.58 35.02 -31.81
CA ASN A 259 -22.41 35.91 -32.63
C ASN A 259 -23.64 35.16 -33.17
N GLY A 260 -24.71 35.88 -33.54
CA GLY A 260 -25.95 35.29 -34.06
C GLY A 260 -25.81 34.43 -35.33
N ASN A 261 -24.63 34.40 -35.95
CA ASN A 261 -24.27 33.51 -37.07
C ASN A 261 -23.44 32.28 -36.66
N GLY A 262 -23.25 32.04 -35.36
CA GLY A 262 -22.44 30.96 -34.81
C GLY A 262 -20.92 31.21 -34.82
N ALA A 263 -20.46 32.38 -35.28
CA ALA A 263 -19.04 32.70 -35.29
C ALA A 263 -18.58 33.16 -33.90
N VAL A 264 -17.54 32.50 -33.38
CA VAL A 264 -16.90 32.84 -32.11
C VAL A 264 -16.03 34.07 -32.28
N ARG A 265 -16.18 35.04 -31.38
CA ARG A 265 -15.35 36.25 -31.35
C ARG A 265 -13.88 35.90 -31.09
N GLU A 266 -12.97 36.48 -31.88
CA GLU A 266 -11.54 36.36 -31.60
C GLU A 266 -11.12 37.28 -30.44
N LEU A 267 -10.38 36.70 -29.48
CA LEU A 267 -9.76 37.44 -28.39
C LEU A 267 -8.57 38.27 -28.90
N SER A 268 -8.51 39.54 -28.50
CA SER A 268 -7.34 40.39 -28.70
C SER A 268 -6.13 39.88 -27.90
N ALA A 269 -4.92 40.34 -28.23
CA ALA A 269 -3.71 39.91 -27.53
C ALA A 269 -3.74 40.18 -26.02
N LYS A 270 -4.33 41.30 -25.59
CA LYS A 270 -4.50 41.64 -24.17
C LYS A 270 -5.49 40.70 -23.49
N GLU A 271 -6.60 40.40 -24.15
CA GLU A 271 -7.61 39.48 -23.63
C GLU A 271 -7.10 38.04 -23.56
N ARG A 272 -6.30 37.60 -24.53
CA ARG A 272 -5.65 36.28 -24.47
C ARG A 272 -4.74 36.13 -23.25
N LEU A 273 -4.01 37.18 -22.87
CA LEU A 273 -3.20 37.15 -21.66
C LEU A 273 -4.07 36.97 -20.41
N SER A 274 -5.12 37.76 -20.27
CA SER A 274 -6.06 37.66 -19.14
C SER A 274 -6.80 36.31 -19.12
N TYR A 275 -7.25 35.82 -20.27
CA TYR A 275 -7.84 34.48 -20.43
C TYR A 275 -6.90 33.38 -19.92
N ASN A 276 -5.63 33.43 -20.32
CA ASN A 276 -4.65 32.42 -19.89
C ASN A 276 -4.38 32.48 -18.38
N GLU A 277 -4.34 33.67 -17.78
CA GLU A 277 -4.17 33.85 -16.34
C GLU A 277 -5.36 33.29 -15.55
N GLU A 278 -6.58 33.59 -15.97
CA GLU A 278 -7.79 33.07 -15.31
C GLU A 278 -7.97 31.58 -15.52
N LYS A 279 -7.72 31.07 -16.73
CA LYS A 279 -7.73 29.64 -17.01
C LYS A 279 -6.74 28.89 -16.12
N LYS A 280 -5.55 29.45 -15.89
CA LYS A 280 -4.57 28.87 -14.98
C LYS A 280 -5.10 28.80 -13.55
N LYS A 281 -5.75 29.84 -13.04
CA LYS A 281 -6.37 29.83 -11.70
C LYS A 281 -7.46 28.76 -11.59
N LEU A 282 -8.32 28.65 -12.60
CA LEU A 282 -9.37 27.65 -12.68
C LEU A 282 -8.81 26.22 -12.64
N LEU A 283 -7.74 25.96 -13.41
CA LEU A 283 -7.10 24.65 -13.44
C LEU A 283 -6.46 24.28 -12.09
N VAL A 284 -5.87 25.23 -11.38
CA VAL A 284 -5.34 25.00 -10.01
C VAL A 284 -6.46 24.62 -9.04
N GLU A 285 -7.62 25.25 -9.14
CA GLU A 285 -8.79 24.86 -8.33
C GLU A 285 -9.24 23.43 -8.65
N TYR A 286 -9.20 23.03 -9.92
CA TYR A 286 -9.63 21.68 -10.32
C TYR A 286 -8.65 20.61 -9.92
N GLU A 287 -7.35 20.90 -9.95
CA GLU A 287 -6.33 20.02 -9.39
C GLU A 287 -6.60 19.75 -7.91
N LYS A 288 -6.99 20.79 -7.16
CA LYS A 288 -7.40 20.63 -5.76
C LYS A 288 -8.66 19.77 -5.62
N LYS A 289 -9.73 20.05 -6.37
CA LYS A 289 -10.96 19.23 -6.35
C LYS A 289 -10.71 17.77 -6.70
N ARG A 290 -9.86 17.50 -7.69
CA ARG A 290 -9.45 16.14 -8.08
C ARG A 290 -8.63 15.46 -6.98
N ALA A 291 -7.76 16.20 -6.30
CA ALA A 291 -7.03 15.70 -5.15
C ALA A 291 -7.98 15.33 -4.00
N ASP A 292 -8.99 16.17 -3.73
CA ASP A 292 -10.02 15.91 -2.71
C ASP A 292 -10.84 14.65 -3.08
N ILE A 293 -11.26 14.50 -4.34
CA ILE A 293 -11.94 13.29 -4.82
C ILE A 293 -11.08 12.05 -4.61
N LYS A 294 -9.79 12.12 -4.98
CA LYS A 294 -8.86 11.01 -4.79
C LYS A 294 -8.68 10.68 -3.31
N ALA A 295 -8.59 11.68 -2.44
CA ALA A 295 -8.43 11.49 -1.00
C ALA A 295 -9.65 10.80 -0.38
N GLU A 296 -10.86 11.21 -0.75
CA GLU A 296 -12.09 10.58 -0.22
C GLU A 296 -12.23 9.14 -0.73
N ALA A 297 -11.95 8.88 -2.01
CA ALA A 297 -11.90 7.51 -2.54
C ALA A 297 -10.94 6.62 -1.75
N ILE A 298 -9.72 7.11 -1.53
CA ILE A 298 -8.69 6.42 -0.74
C ILE A 298 -9.13 6.21 0.70
N LYS A 299 -9.98 7.07 1.27
CA LYS A 299 -10.48 6.93 2.65
C LYS A 299 -11.53 5.82 2.74
N ILE A 300 -12.53 5.80 1.85
CA ILE A 300 -13.61 4.80 1.89
C ILE A 300 -13.20 3.41 1.38
N GLY A 301 -12.10 3.30 0.64
CA GLY A 301 -11.58 2.00 0.17
C GLY A 301 -11.68 1.78 -1.32
N LEU A 302 -11.84 2.84 -2.11
CA LEU A 302 -11.90 2.84 -3.56
C LEU A 302 -10.63 3.36 -4.23
#